data_AF-A0A1M5YIZ5-F1
#
_entry.id   AF-A0A1M5YIZ5-F1
#
_cell.length_a   1.000
_cell.length_b   1.000
_cell.length_c   1.000
_cell.angle_alpha   90.00
_cell.angle_beta   90.00
_cell.angle_gamma   90.00
#
_symmetry.space_group_name_H-M   'P 1'
#
loop_
_entity.id
_entity.type
_entity.pdbx_description
1 polymer ?
#
loop_
_entity_poly.entity_id
_entity_poly.type
_entity_poly.pdbx_seq_one_letter_code
_entity_poly.pdbx_strand_id
1 'polypeptide(L)'
;MKKLNIKKLKPGFTLFLISIAVVIVLSLVKNPELKFVERMSNNFFVVGIVYLSVGVMFEITSWSFTKNYISKPVDKEEVEEIKHSHKDAGVVSSMNKDKEYKRRKEILNLLWKIFTIVGAIDFGLSILMILFI
;
A
#
# COMPACT_ATOMS: atom_id res chain seq x y z
N MET A 1 -0.04 -11.17 -22.93
CA MET A 1 0.77 -10.84 -21.73
C MET A 1 0.84 -9.33 -21.54
N LYS A 2 0.28 -8.78 -20.45
CA LYS A 2 0.36 -7.33 -20.13
C LYS A 2 1.82 -6.97 -19.81
N LYS A 3 2.44 -6.07 -20.59
CA LYS A 3 3.79 -5.54 -20.32
C LYS A 3 3.82 -4.91 -18.92
N LEU A 4 4.54 -5.55 -17.99
CA LEU A 4 4.83 -5.01 -16.67
C LEU A 4 5.63 -3.71 -16.82
N ASN A 5 5.02 -2.60 -16.42
CA ASN A 5 5.63 -1.27 -16.55
C ASN A 5 6.62 -1.05 -15.40
N ILE A 6 7.92 -1.24 -15.69
CA ILE A 6 9.06 -1.26 -14.75
C ILE A 6 9.11 -0.01 -13.86
N LYS A 7 8.60 1.15 -14.31
CA LYS A 7 8.54 2.38 -13.50
C LYS A 7 7.65 2.24 -12.25
N LYS A 8 6.65 1.36 -12.25
CA LYS A 8 5.80 1.08 -11.09
C LYS A 8 6.41 0.11 -10.08
N LEU A 9 7.48 -0.61 -10.45
CA LEU A 9 8.18 -1.54 -9.56
C LEU A 9 9.19 -0.88 -8.62
N LYS A 10 9.74 0.29 -9.02
CA LYS A 10 10.74 1.04 -8.23
C LYS A 10 10.36 1.20 -6.76
N PRO A 11 9.16 1.69 -6.40
CA PRO A 11 8.81 1.89 -5.00
C PRO A 11 8.72 0.58 -4.20
N GLY A 12 8.27 -0.53 -4.81
CA GLY A 12 8.21 -1.82 -4.12
C GLY A 12 9.59 -2.40 -3.85
N PHE A 13 10.51 -2.28 -4.80
CA PHE A 13 11.90 -2.68 -4.60
C PHE A 13 12.60 -1.84 -3.53
N THR A 14 12.38 -0.52 -3.53
CA THR A 14 12.89 0.35 -2.46
C THR A 14 12.34 -0.06 -1.09
N LEU A 15 11.03 -0.35 -0.99
CA LEU A 15 10.40 -0.77 0.25
C LEU A 15 10.97 -2.11 0.77
N PHE A 16 11.30 -3.02 -0.14
CA PHE A 16 11.95 -4.29 0.17
C PHE A 16 13.41 -4.13 0.64
N LEU A 17 14.19 -3.24 0.02
CA LEU A 17 15.53 -2.94 0.51
C LEU A 17 15.50 -2.33 1.91
N ILE A 18 14.51 -1.48 2.19
CA ILE A 18 14.27 -0.94 3.53
C ILE A 18 13.90 -2.07 4.50
N SER A 19 13.04 -3.01 4.12
CA SER A 19 12.67 -4.13 5.00
C SER A 19 13.90 -4.97 5.37
N ILE A 20 14.75 -5.31 4.40
CA ILE A 20 16.02 -6.01 4.64
C ILE A 20 16.91 -5.23 5.61
N ALA A 21 17.10 -3.93 5.38
CA ALA A 21 17.96 -3.10 6.24
C ALA A 21 17.43 -3.07 7.68
N VAL A 22 16.11 -2.92 7.86
CA VAL A 22 15.47 -2.96 9.18
C VAL A 22 15.68 -4.32 9.86
N VAL A 23 15.49 -5.43 9.13
CA VAL A 23 15.69 -6.78 9.66
C VAL A 23 17.14 -7.02 10.09
N ILE A 24 18.11 -6.56 9.30
CA ILE A 24 19.54 -6.67 9.65
C ILE A 24 19.84 -5.90 10.94
N VAL A 25 19.40 -4.63 11.02
CA VAL A 25 19.63 -3.80 12.20
C VAL A 25 18.97 -4.43 13.44
N LEU A 26 17.72 -4.89 13.32
CA LEU A 26 17.03 -5.56 14.42
C LEU A 26 17.74 -6.85 14.85
N SER A 27 18.27 -7.62 13.91
CA SER A 27 18.98 -8.87 14.20
C SER A 27 20.34 -8.64 14.86
N LEU A 28 20.98 -7.50 14.64
CA LEU A 28 22.20 -7.11 15.34
C LEU A 28 21.93 -6.65 16.78
N VAL A 29 20.77 -6.02 17.04
CA VAL A 29 20.47 -5.37 18.32
C VAL A 29 19.67 -6.28 19.28
N LYS A 30 18.78 -7.15 18.77
CA LYS A 30 17.87 -7.97 19.59
C LYS A 30 18.41 -9.38 19.82
N ASN A 31 18.23 -9.88 21.04
CA ASN A 31 18.43 -11.28 21.47
C ASN A 31 19.78 -11.90 21.02
N PRO A 32 20.92 -11.32 21.42
CA PRO A 32 22.24 -11.75 20.93
C PRO A 32 22.59 -13.21 21.24
N GLU A 33 21.92 -13.81 22.22
CA GLU A 33 22.08 -15.21 22.63
C GLU A 33 21.59 -16.22 21.57
N LEU A 34 20.69 -15.81 20.67
CA LEU A 34 20.21 -16.66 19.58
C LEU A 34 21.19 -16.66 18.39
N LYS A 35 21.21 -17.77 17.64
CA LYS A 35 21.95 -17.85 16.37
C LYS A 35 21.47 -16.74 15.43
N PHE A 36 22.40 -16.18 14.66
CA PHE A 36 22.09 -15.05 13.77
C PHE A 36 20.97 -15.36 12.77
N VAL A 37 20.95 -16.57 12.21
CA VAL A 37 19.91 -17.03 11.27
C VAL A 37 18.53 -17.08 11.93
N GLU A 38 18.45 -17.51 13.19
CA GLU A 38 17.21 -17.55 13.96
C GLU A 38 16.69 -16.15 14.28
N ARG A 39 17.59 -15.22 14.63
CA ARG A 39 17.23 -13.80 14.79
C ARG A 39 16.70 -13.20 13.50
N MET A 40 17.39 -13.44 12.39
CA MET A 40 16.97 -12.97 11.07
C MET A 40 15.58 -13.50 10.71
N SER A 41 15.33 -14.80 10.91
CA SER A 41 14.01 -15.40 10.65
C SER A 41 12.90 -14.76 11.48
N ASN A 42 13.11 -14.62 12.79
CA ASN A 42 12.14 -14.00 13.70
C ASN A 42 11.87 -12.54 13.32
N ASN A 43 12.90 -11.79 12.95
CA ASN A 43 12.73 -10.39 12.56
C ASN A 43 12.07 -10.26 11.18
N PHE A 44 12.36 -11.14 10.22
CA PHE A 44 11.63 -11.21 8.95
C PHE A 44 10.15 -11.53 9.17
N PHE A 45 9.83 -12.42 10.11
CA PHE A 45 8.44 -12.72 10.46
C PHE A 45 7.72 -11.48 10.97
N VAL A 46 8.29 -10.80 11.97
CA VAL A 46 7.68 -9.61 12.58
C VAL A 46 7.51 -8.49 11.56
N VAL A 47 8.56 -8.19 10.78
CA VAL A 47 8.50 -7.16 9.74
C VAL A 47 7.48 -7.52 8.66
N GLY A 48 7.44 -8.78 8.22
CA GLY A 48 6.46 -9.27 7.26
C GLY A 48 5.02 -9.07 7.74
N ILE A 49 4.72 -9.44 8.99
CA ILE A 49 3.40 -9.24 9.61
C ILE A 49 3.04 -7.75 9.72
N VAL A 50 3.99 -6.89 10.09
CA VAL A 50 3.76 -5.44 10.15
C VAL A 50 3.40 -4.90 8.75
N TYR A 51 4.14 -5.29 7.71
CA TYR A 51 3.87 -4.85 6.35
C TYR A 51 2.51 -5.34 5.84
N LEU A 52 2.16 -6.60 6.11
CA LEU A 52 0.84 -7.15 5.78
C LEU A 52 -0.28 -6.38 6.50
N SER A 53 -0.10 -6.08 7.78
CA SER A 53 -1.08 -5.33 8.59
C SER A 53 -1.31 -3.92 8.04
N VAL A 54 -0.23 -3.23 7.66
CA VAL A 54 -0.31 -1.91 7.01
C VAL A 54 -0.97 -2.02 5.63
N GLY A 55 -0.70 -3.09 4.87
CA GLY A 55 -1.38 -3.40 3.62
C GLY A 55 -2.90 -3.47 3.80
N VAL A 56 -3.36 -4.26 4.77
CA VAL A 56 -4.79 -4.40 5.11
C VAL A 56 -5.40 -3.06 5.51
N MET A 57 -4.69 -2.23 6.28
CA MET A 57 -5.14 -0.88 6.63
C MET A 57 -5.37 0.00 5.39
N PHE A 58 -4.49 -0.06 4.38
CA PHE A 58 -4.70 0.67 3.13
C PHE A 58 -5.93 0.18 2.36
N GLU A 59 -6.20 -1.12 2.37
CA GLU A 59 -7.38 -1.71 1.75
C GLU A 59 -8.68 -1.26 2.44
N ILE A 60 -8.72 -1.35 3.77
CA ILE A 60 -9.85 -0.86 4.58
C ILE A 60 -10.08 0.63 4.33
N THR A 61 -9.01 1.42 4.31
CA THR A 61 -9.08 2.86 4.06
C THR A 61 -9.63 3.15 2.66
N SER A 62 -9.14 2.44 1.64
CA SER A 62 -9.62 2.53 0.25
C SER A 62 -11.11 2.22 0.14
N TRP A 63 -11.58 1.22 0.89
CA TRP A 63 -12.99 0.83 0.90
C TRP A 63 -13.87 1.85 1.63
N SER A 64 -13.42 2.36 2.78
CA SER A 64 -14.10 3.43 3.52
C SER A 64 -14.26 4.69 2.68
N PHE A 65 -13.20 5.11 1.96
CA PHE A 65 -13.28 6.21 0.99
C PHE A 65 -14.30 5.95 -0.11
N THR A 66 -14.39 4.71 -0.61
CA THR A 66 -15.36 4.33 -1.64
C THR A 66 -16.80 4.41 -1.10
N LYS A 67 -17.06 3.94 0.14
CA LYS A 67 -18.38 3.98 0.75
C LYS A 67 -18.87 5.41 0.99
N ASN A 68 -18.02 6.28 1.54
CA ASN A 68 -18.37 7.68 1.82
C ASN A 68 -18.63 8.50 0.56
N TYR A 69 -17.96 8.16 -0.54
CA TYR A 69 -18.14 8.82 -1.83
C TYR A 69 -19.39 8.31 -2.58
N ILE A 70 -19.68 7.00 -2.54
CA ILE A 70 -20.91 6.43 -3.12
C ILE A 70 -22.17 6.92 -2.38
N SER A 71 -22.09 7.25 -1.08
CA SER A 71 -23.21 7.85 -0.35
C SER A 71 -23.50 9.32 -0.69
N LYS A 72 -22.61 9.99 -1.44
CA LYS A 72 -22.82 11.33 -2.00
C LYS A 72 -22.46 11.31 -3.48
N PRO A 73 -23.21 10.56 -4.32
CA PRO A 73 -22.96 10.58 -5.74
C PRO A 73 -23.25 12.01 -6.22
N VAL A 74 -22.23 12.70 -6.69
CA VAL A 74 -22.42 13.94 -7.45
C VAL A 74 -23.07 13.50 -8.75
N ASP A 75 -24.30 13.94 -8.99
CA ASP A 75 -25.03 13.51 -10.18
C ASP A 75 -24.31 14.03 -11.43
N LYS A 76 -23.96 13.11 -12.32
CA LYS A 76 -23.14 13.44 -13.49
C LYS A 76 -23.92 14.28 -14.50
N GLU A 77 -25.23 14.08 -14.54
CA GLU A 77 -26.13 14.83 -15.41
C GLU A 77 -26.27 16.28 -14.92
N GLU A 78 -26.41 16.51 -13.61
CA GLU A 78 -26.38 17.88 -13.04
C GLU A 78 -25.04 18.58 -13.30
N VAL A 79 -23.91 17.88 -13.20
CA VAL A 79 -22.58 18.48 -13.44
C VAL A 79 -22.38 18.86 -14.91
N GLU A 80 -22.90 18.08 -15.87
CA GLU A 80 -22.83 18.40 -17.30
C GLU A 80 -23.78 19.53 -17.70
N GLU A 81 -24.99 19.58 -17.15
CA GLU A 81 -25.94 20.68 -17.37
C GLU A 81 -25.41 22.02 -16.84
N ILE A 82 -24.82 22.01 -15.64
CA ILE A 82 -24.29 23.23 -15.02
C ILE A 82 -22.97 23.66 -15.67
N LYS A 83 -22.21 22.77 -16.32
CA LYS A 83 -21.00 23.12 -17.09
C LYS A 83 -21.32 23.97 -18.34
N HIS A 84 -22.55 23.88 -18.86
CA HIS A 84 -23.06 24.72 -19.94
C HIS A 84 -23.69 26.03 -19.43
N SER A 85 -23.95 26.14 -18.12
CA SER A 85 -24.46 27.34 -17.45
C SER A 85 -23.29 28.12 -16.84
N HIS A 86 -23.29 29.45 -16.89
CA HIS A 86 -22.21 30.33 -16.38
C HIS A 86 -22.02 30.31 -14.83
N LYS A 87 -22.29 29.19 -14.14
CA LYS A 87 -22.01 28.98 -12.69
C LYS A 87 -20.72 28.20 -12.50
N ASP A 88 -19.60 28.83 -12.84
CA ASP A 88 -18.29 28.18 -13.03
C ASP A 88 -17.56 27.72 -11.74
N ALA A 89 -17.88 28.26 -10.55
CA ALA A 89 -17.06 27.97 -9.36
C ALA A 89 -17.42 26.63 -8.66
N GLY A 90 -18.72 26.30 -8.57
CA GLY A 90 -19.19 25.12 -7.84
C GLY A 90 -18.86 23.81 -8.55
N VAL A 91 -19.06 23.78 -9.87
CA VAL A 91 -18.88 22.62 -10.76
C VAL A 91 -17.41 22.25 -10.92
N VAL A 92 -16.53 23.25 -11.09
CA VAL A 92 -15.08 23.00 -11.14
C VAL A 92 -14.59 22.42 -9.81
N SER A 93 -15.15 22.86 -8.67
CA SER A 93 -14.80 22.32 -7.36
C SER A 93 -15.21 20.85 -7.17
N SER A 94 -16.40 20.46 -7.66
CA SER A 94 -16.87 19.07 -7.55
C SER A 94 -16.10 18.15 -8.50
N MET A 95 -15.84 18.56 -9.74
CA MET A 95 -15.00 17.80 -10.68
C MET A 95 -13.55 17.62 -10.18
N ASN A 96 -12.99 18.62 -9.49
CA ASN A 96 -11.66 18.50 -8.89
C ASN A 96 -11.65 17.51 -7.72
N LYS A 97 -12.69 17.52 -6.87
CA LYS A 97 -12.84 16.54 -5.78
C LYS A 97 -12.95 15.12 -6.32
N ASP A 98 -13.70 14.89 -7.39
CA ASP A 98 -13.84 13.57 -8.02
C ASP A 98 -12.52 13.02 -8.55
N LYS A 99 -11.75 13.86 -9.25
CA LYS A 99 -10.41 13.51 -9.76
C LYS A 99 -9.46 13.21 -8.60
N GLU A 100 -9.51 14.00 -7.54
CA GLU A 100 -8.71 13.79 -6.33
C GLU A 100 -9.05 12.46 -5.65
N TYR A 101 -10.35 12.14 -5.52
CA TYR A 101 -10.84 10.88 -4.96
C TYR A 101 -10.35 9.66 -5.74
N LYS A 102 -10.48 9.69 -7.07
CA LYS A 102 -9.96 8.63 -7.94
C LYS A 102 -8.46 8.45 -7.75
N ARG A 103 -7.70 9.55 -7.71
CA ARG A 103 -6.25 9.52 -7.50
C ARG A 103 -5.88 8.96 -6.13
N ARG A 104 -6.56 9.36 -5.06
CA ARG A 104 -6.33 8.84 -3.69
C ARG A 104 -6.61 7.33 -3.62
N LYS A 105 -7.71 6.88 -4.22
CA LYS A 105 -8.05 5.44 -4.30
C LYS A 105 -7.01 4.64 -5.07
N GLU A 106 -6.52 5.16 -6.20
CA GLU A 106 -5.44 4.53 -6.98
C GLU A 106 -4.15 4.43 -6.17
N ILE A 107 -3.79 5.47 -5.42
CA ILE A 107 -2.61 5.47 -4.54
C ILE A 107 -2.77 4.42 -3.43
N LEU A 108 -3.91 4.40 -2.72
CA LEU A 108 -4.16 3.43 -1.64
C LEU A 108 -4.14 1.99 -2.15
N ASN A 109 -4.72 1.73 -3.32
CA ASN A 109 -4.70 0.41 -3.96
C ASN A 109 -3.27 0.01 -4.38
N LEU A 110 -2.48 0.96 -4.86
CA LEU A 110 -1.07 0.72 -5.18
C LEU A 110 -0.25 0.43 -3.92
N LEU A 111 -0.48 1.18 -2.84
CA LEU A 111 0.18 0.97 -1.54
C LEU A 111 -0.17 -0.39 -0.95
N TRP A 112 -1.45 -0.76 -0.91
CA TRP A 112 -1.90 -2.09 -0.49
C TRP A 112 -1.13 -3.18 -1.24
N LYS A 113 -1.09 -3.14 -2.58
CA LYS A 113 -0.38 -4.15 -3.37
C LYS A 113 1.10 -4.23 -3.01
N ILE A 114 1.78 -3.09 -2.90
CA ILE A 114 3.22 -3.06 -2.60
C ILE A 114 3.49 -3.63 -1.20
N PHE A 115 2.77 -3.15 -0.19
CA PHE A 115 2.95 -3.60 1.20
C PHE A 115 2.62 -5.08 1.37
N THR A 116 1.55 -5.56 0.74
CA THR A 116 1.18 -6.97 0.77
C THR A 116 2.23 -7.85 0.09
N ILE A 117 2.76 -7.43 -1.07
CA ILE A 117 3.82 -8.20 -1.77
C ILE A 117 5.09 -8.26 -0.92
N VAL A 118 5.56 -7.13 -0.41
CA VAL A 118 6.79 -7.08 0.41
C VAL A 118 6.61 -7.88 1.70
N GLY A 119 5.49 -7.70 2.40
CA GLY A 119 5.19 -8.45 3.60
C GLY A 119 5.08 -9.96 3.36
N ALA A 120 4.51 -10.39 2.24
CA ALA A 120 4.47 -11.80 1.85
C ALA A 120 5.87 -12.38 1.54
N ILE A 121 6.74 -11.59 0.90
CA ILE A 121 8.13 -11.99 0.66
C ILE A 121 8.88 -12.14 1.98
N ASP A 122 8.80 -11.15 2.88
CA ASP A 122 9.47 -11.18 4.18
C ASP A 122 8.98 -12.37 5.03
N PHE A 123 7.67 -12.64 5.02
CA PHE A 123 7.08 -13.82 5.66
C PHE A 123 7.58 -15.13 5.03
N GLY A 124 7.66 -15.20 3.69
CA GLY A 124 8.20 -16.37 2.99
C GLY A 124 9.68 -16.62 3.31
N LEU A 125 10.48 -15.55 3.39
CA LEU A 125 11.89 -15.62 3.80
C LEU A 125 12.03 -16.11 5.24
N SER A 126 11.16 -15.67 6.15
CA SER A 126 11.13 -16.19 7.53
C SER A 126 10.92 -17.71 7.54
N ILE A 127 9.89 -18.21 6.86
CA ILE A 127 9.59 -19.65 6.81
C ILE A 127 10.75 -20.42 6.19
N LEU A 128 11.29 -19.92 5.09
CA LEU A 128 12.41 -20.55 4.41
C LEU A 128 13.62 -20.66 5.36
N MET A 129 13.93 -19.61 6.11
CA MET A 129 15.03 -19.65 7.09
C MET A 129 14.78 -20.64 8.23
N ILE A 130 13.53 -20.83 8.68
CA ILE A 130 13.19 -21.85 9.70
C ILE A 130 13.53 -23.25 9.22
N LEU A 131 13.36 -23.55 7.92
CA LEU A 131 13.70 -24.87 7.36
C LEU A 131 15.20 -25.19 7.41
N PHE A 132 16.06 -24.19 7.65
CA PHE A 132 17.52 -24.35 7.72
C PHE A 132 18.09 -24.11 9.14
N ILE A 133 17.23 -23.96 10.16
CA ILE A 133 17.60 -23.85 11.58
C ILE A 133 17.51 -25.23 12.24
#